data_AF-W2PF59-F1
#
_entry.id   AF-W2PF59-F1
#
_cell.length_a   1.000
_cell.length_b   1.000
_cell.length_c   1.000
_cell.angle_alpha   90.00
_cell.angle_beta   90.00
_cell.angle_gamma   90.00
#
_symmetry.space_group_name_H-M   'P 1'
#
loop_
_entity.id
_entity.type
_entity.pdbx_description
1 polymer ?
#
loop_
_entity_poly.entity_id
_entity_poly.type
_entity_poly.pdbx_seq_one_letter_code
_entity_poly.pdbx_strand_id
1 'polypeptide(L)'
;MNMVDSMEYSAHVNAGPIEALDIPGHESREYRLAKRAARLEQHVLWVRRTEKVIPSTTRFRRGRPVRIRLMNVSERTAYVPAFDRLAVLVPIGDLPRGVGYVRLDSKKYKGWQVLAYENCRGRQLFKRECELYEQWLATQPPS
;
A
#
# COMPACT_ATOMS: atom_id res chain seq x y z
N MET A 1 4.20 26.56 33.29
CA MET A 1 3.92 25.26 32.64
C MET A 1 3.40 25.58 31.24
N ASN A 2 4.21 25.43 30.20
CA ASN A 2 3.97 26.00 28.87
C ASN A 2 2.92 25.19 28.08
N MET A 3 1.76 25.80 27.81
CA MET A 3 0.71 25.25 26.92
C MET A 3 1.07 25.30 25.42
N VAL A 4 2.20 25.89 25.05
CA VAL A 4 2.61 26.13 23.66
C VAL A 4 3.28 24.91 23.01
N ASP A 5 3.84 24.00 23.82
CA ASP A 5 4.61 22.84 23.34
C ASP A 5 3.72 21.67 22.86
N SER A 6 2.43 21.69 23.20
CA SER A 6 1.46 20.64 22.87
C SER A 6 0.85 20.77 21.46
N MET A 7 0.95 21.94 20.81
CA MET A 7 0.36 22.19 19.49
C MET A 7 1.29 21.75 18.33
N GLU A 8 2.60 21.89 18.47
CA GLU A 8 3.58 21.40 17.48
C GLU A 8 3.65 19.86 17.44
N TYR A 9 3.22 19.19 18.52
CA TYR A 9 3.39 17.74 18.67
C TYR A 9 2.42 16.85 17.87
N SER A 10 1.43 17.43 17.15
CA SER A 10 0.37 16.67 16.44
C SER A 10 0.39 16.75 14.89
N ALA A 11 1.49 17.20 14.28
CA ALA A 11 1.53 17.38 12.83
C ALA A 11 1.62 16.08 12.00
N HIS A 12 2.00 14.94 12.60
CA HIS A 12 2.00 13.64 11.94
C HIS A 12 0.60 13.05 11.82
N VAL A 13 0.12 12.88 10.59
CA VAL A 13 -1.24 12.39 10.32
C VAL A 13 -1.20 10.93 9.88
N ASN A 14 -1.91 10.07 10.61
CA ASN A 14 -2.10 8.69 10.19
C ASN A 14 -2.84 8.66 8.84
N ALA A 15 -2.23 7.98 7.87
CA ALA A 15 -2.73 7.85 6.51
C ALA A 15 -3.08 6.39 6.18
N GLY A 16 -3.21 5.53 7.19
CA GLY A 16 -3.62 4.13 7.08
C GLY A 16 -5.10 3.94 6.67
N PRO A 17 -5.52 2.67 6.52
CA PRO A 17 -6.90 2.35 6.18
C PRO A 17 -7.86 2.77 7.31
N ILE A 18 -9.08 3.18 6.97
CA ILE A 18 -10.11 3.58 7.96
C ILE A 18 -10.94 2.39 8.46
N GLU A 19 -10.88 1.29 7.73
CA GLU A 19 -11.56 0.03 8.01
C GLU A 19 -10.52 -1.08 8.01
N ALA A 20 -10.81 -2.18 8.70
CA ALA A 20 -9.96 -3.36 8.65
C ALA A 20 -10.04 -4.01 7.26
N LEU A 21 -8.93 -4.58 6.80
CA LEU A 21 -8.82 -5.20 5.48
C LEU A 21 -8.29 -6.62 5.62
N ASP A 22 -9.05 -7.58 5.10
CA ASP A 22 -8.56 -8.91 4.79
C ASP A 22 -8.06 -8.95 3.34
N ILE A 23 -6.77 -9.25 3.19
CA ILE A 23 -6.09 -9.31 1.91
C ILE A 23 -5.73 -10.77 1.65
N PRO A 24 -6.43 -11.48 0.75
CA PRO A 24 -6.08 -12.86 0.40
C PRO A 24 -4.64 -12.98 -0.08
N GLY A 25 -4.08 -14.19 0.00
CA GLY A 25 -2.73 -14.46 -0.45
C GLY A 25 -2.52 -14.06 -1.92
N HIS A 26 -1.42 -13.36 -2.19
CA HIS A 26 -1.07 -12.86 -3.53
C HIS A 26 -2.11 -11.95 -4.19
N GLU A 27 -3.02 -11.38 -3.39
CA GLU A 27 -4.01 -10.42 -3.87
C GLU A 27 -3.74 -9.03 -3.31
N SER A 28 -4.52 -8.05 -3.80
CA SER A 28 -4.40 -6.68 -3.36
C SER A 28 -5.74 -6.05 -3.02
N ARG A 29 -5.74 -5.19 -2.00
CA ARG A 29 -6.88 -4.33 -1.65
C ARG A 29 -6.44 -2.87 -1.75
N GLU A 30 -7.36 -2.00 -2.15
CA GLU A 30 -7.12 -0.55 -2.18
C GLU A 30 -7.95 0.15 -1.13
N TYR A 31 -7.37 1.16 -0.50
CA TYR A 31 -8.10 2.12 0.32
C TYR A 31 -7.81 3.55 -0.12
N ARG A 32 -8.74 4.45 0.22
CA ARG A 32 -8.60 5.88 -0.07
C ARG A 32 -7.87 6.56 1.07
N LEU A 33 -6.93 7.43 0.73
CA LEU A 33 -6.36 8.35 1.70
C LEU A 33 -7.43 9.34 2.17
N ALA A 34 -7.53 9.54 3.49
CA ALA A 34 -8.53 10.42 4.06
C ALA A 34 -8.40 11.86 3.52
N LYS A 35 -9.52 12.55 3.30
CA LYS A 35 -9.52 13.92 2.73
C LYS A 35 -8.77 14.94 3.58
N ARG A 36 -8.73 14.76 4.92
CA ARG A 36 -7.93 15.61 5.83
C ARG A 36 -6.44 15.48 5.55
N ALA A 37 -5.97 14.27 5.25
CA ALA A 37 -4.61 13.97 4.83
C ALA A 37 -4.26 14.66 3.49
N ALA A 38 -5.21 14.76 2.55
CA ALA A 38 -4.99 15.38 1.24
C ALA A 38 -4.89 16.92 1.25
N ARG A 39 -5.31 17.59 2.33
CA ARG A 39 -5.29 19.07 2.46
C ARG A 39 -3.93 19.66 2.85
N LEU A 40 -2.95 18.80 3.12
CA LEU A 40 -1.68 19.22 3.67
C LEU A 40 -0.63 19.34 2.56
N GLU A 41 -0.55 20.54 1.95
CA GLU A 41 0.47 20.83 0.92
C GLU A 41 1.90 20.75 1.46
N GLN A 42 2.02 20.83 2.79
CA GLN A 42 3.27 20.83 3.54
C GLN A 42 3.66 19.45 4.07
N HIS A 43 2.99 18.37 3.62
CA HIS A 43 3.27 17.02 4.10
C HIS A 43 3.69 16.06 2.98
N VAL A 44 4.61 15.17 3.30
CA VAL A 44 5.11 14.10 2.44
C VAL A 44 4.54 12.77 2.91
N LEU A 45 4.15 11.91 1.97
CA LEU A 45 3.70 10.56 2.27
C LEU A 45 4.89 9.63 2.51
N TRP A 46 4.86 8.97 3.66
CA TRP A 46 5.76 7.89 4.02
C TRP A 46 4.97 6.60 4.20
N VAL A 47 5.53 5.49 3.72
CA VAL A 47 4.90 4.18 3.83
C VAL A 47 5.83 3.20 4.50
N ARG A 48 5.27 2.25 5.26
CA ARG A 48 6.00 1.11 5.80
C ARG A 48 5.39 -0.18 5.27
N ARG A 49 6.24 -1.15 4.94
CA ARG A 49 5.78 -2.52 4.66
C ARG A 49 5.72 -3.34 5.93
N THR A 50 4.96 -4.41 5.89
CA THR A 50 5.10 -5.53 6.81
C THR A 50 5.81 -6.68 6.10
N GLU A 51 5.99 -7.80 6.79
CA GLU A 51 6.47 -9.03 6.18
C GLU A 51 5.54 -9.51 5.06
N LYS A 52 4.23 -9.37 5.26
CA LYS A 52 3.21 -9.89 4.34
C LYS A 52 2.67 -8.87 3.36
N VAL A 53 2.71 -7.57 3.69
CA VAL A 53 2.00 -6.53 2.94
C VAL A 53 2.95 -5.44 2.49
N ILE A 54 2.91 -5.15 1.19
CA ILE A 54 3.66 -4.06 0.56
C ILE A 54 2.68 -2.98 0.08
N PRO A 55 2.79 -1.74 0.60
CA PRO A 55 2.02 -0.61 0.09
C PRO A 55 2.58 -0.07 -1.23
N SER A 56 1.66 0.31 -2.11
CA SER A 56 1.93 0.92 -3.41
C SER A 56 0.95 2.08 -3.64
N THR A 57 1.44 3.25 -4.02
CA THR A 57 0.56 4.35 -4.46
C THR A 57 0.07 4.10 -5.89
N THR A 58 -1.24 3.93 -6.08
CA THR A 58 -1.81 3.57 -7.39
C THR A 58 -2.42 4.74 -8.15
N ARG A 59 -2.75 5.84 -7.47
CA ARG A 59 -3.36 7.00 -8.14
C ARG A 59 -2.91 8.30 -7.52
N PHE A 60 -2.48 9.22 -8.38
CA PHE A 60 -2.17 10.59 -8.03
C PHE A 60 -3.24 11.55 -8.58
N ARG A 61 -3.52 12.63 -7.86
CA ARG A 61 -4.27 13.80 -8.35
C ARG A 61 -3.45 15.04 -8.05
N ARG A 62 -3.12 15.82 -9.09
CA ARG A 62 -2.28 17.03 -8.97
C ARG A 62 -0.97 16.75 -8.21
N GLY A 63 -0.30 15.63 -8.53
CA GLY A 63 0.94 15.21 -7.86
C GLY A 63 0.77 14.60 -6.46
N ARG A 64 -0.45 14.52 -5.91
CA ARG A 64 -0.70 13.95 -4.57
C ARG A 64 -1.27 12.54 -4.64
N PRO A 65 -0.78 11.59 -3.82
CA PRO A 65 -1.37 10.27 -3.75
C PRO A 65 -2.79 10.34 -3.20
N VAL A 66 -3.70 9.55 -3.77
CA VAL A 66 -5.12 9.52 -3.38
C VAL A 66 -5.55 8.12 -2.95
N ARG A 67 -4.90 7.09 -3.50
CA ARG A 67 -5.16 5.70 -3.16
C ARG A 67 -3.87 4.97 -2.88
N ILE A 68 -3.93 4.09 -1.90
CA ILE A 68 -2.88 3.15 -1.58
C ILE A 68 -3.45 1.76 -1.82
N ARG A 69 -2.72 0.97 -2.59
CA ARG A 69 -2.90 -0.46 -2.75
C ARG A 69 -2.00 -1.17 -1.76
N LEU A 70 -2.53 -2.19 -1.11
CA LEU A 70 -1.82 -3.09 -0.24
C LEU A 70 -1.73 -4.43 -0.97
N MET A 71 -0.53 -4.82 -1.39
CA MET A 71 -0.27 -6.12 -2.01
C MET A 71 0.15 -7.12 -0.93
N ASN A 72 -0.58 -8.22 -0.81
CA ASN A 72 -0.15 -9.34 0.02
C ASN A 72 0.85 -10.19 -0.77
N VAL A 73 2.07 -10.34 -0.26
CA VAL A 73 3.14 -11.14 -0.87
C VAL A 73 3.31 -12.51 -0.21
N SER A 74 2.38 -12.89 0.67
CA SER A 74 2.36 -14.20 1.32
C SER A 74 1.21 -15.06 0.78
N GLU A 75 1.31 -16.37 0.97
CA GLU A 75 0.26 -17.35 0.60
C GLU A 75 -1.01 -17.22 1.45
N ARG A 76 -0.87 -16.78 2.70
CA ARG A 76 -1.97 -16.71 3.65
C ARG A 76 -2.65 -15.35 3.60
N THR A 77 -3.92 -15.31 3.96
CA THR A 77 -4.63 -14.03 4.16
C THR A 77 -3.88 -13.17 5.18
N ALA A 78 -3.63 -11.92 4.81
CA ALA A 78 -3.06 -10.91 5.66
C ALA A 78 -4.18 -10.00 6.20
N TYR A 79 -4.27 -9.90 7.52
CA TYR A 79 -5.16 -8.97 8.20
C TYR A 79 -4.44 -7.64 8.43
N VAL A 80 -5.06 -6.55 8.01
CA VAL A 80 -4.60 -5.18 8.29
C VAL A 80 -5.67 -4.49 9.12
N PRO A 81 -5.39 -4.14 10.39
CA PRO A 81 -6.34 -3.45 11.24
C PRO A 81 -6.72 -2.06 10.70
N ALA A 82 -7.92 -1.62 11.04
CA ALA A 82 -8.29 -0.22 10.87
C ALA A 82 -7.28 0.68 11.59
N PHE A 83 -6.93 1.80 10.96
CA PHE A 83 -5.96 2.77 11.41
C PHE A 83 -4.53 2.23 11.61
N ASP A 84 -4.18 1.06 11.04
CA ASP A 84 -2.79 0.62 11.04
C ASP A 84 -1.90 1.67 10.37
N ARG A 85 -0.76 1.96 10.96
CA ARG A 85 0.17 2.97 10.47
C ARG A 85 1.03 2.44 9.32
N LEU A 86 0.43 1.81 8.31
CA LEU A 86 1.12 1.43 7.07
C LEU A 86 1.51 2.65 6.23
N ALA A 87 0.84 3.78 6.45
CA ALA A 87 1.12 5.04 5.81
C ALA A 87 0.96 6.19 6.80
N VAL A 88 1.83 7.19 6.69
CA VAL A 88 1.81 8.40 7.51
C VAL A 88 2.17 9.61 6.66
N LEU A 89 1.49 10.71 6.89
CA LEU A 89 1.86 12.01 6.33
C LEU A 89 2.68 12.77 7.36
N VAL A 90 3.85 13.22 6.93
CA VAL A 90 4.86 13.86 7.77
C VAL A 90 5.15 15.25 7.21
N PRO A 91 5.23 16.30 8.04
CA PRO A 91 5.64 17.63 7.58
C PRO A 91 6.94 17.58 6.78
N ILE A 92 7.05 18.45 5.79
CA ILE A 92 8.30 18.63 5.04
C ILE A 92 9.38 19.08 6.02
N GLY A 93 10.53 18.38 6.01
CA GLY A 93 11.64 18.62 6.94
C GLY A 93 11.70 17.63 8.10
N ASP A 94 10.59 16.95 8.40
CA ASP A 94 10.49 16.02 9.52
C ASP A 94 10.71 14.55 9.11
N LEU A 95 10.94 13.71 10.13
CA LEU A 95 11.02 12.26 10.01
C LEU A 95 9.84 11.58 10.71
N PRO A 96 9.33 10.46 10.16
CA PRO A 96 8.31 9.67 10.83
C PRO A 96 8.82 9.14 12.17
N ARG A 97 7.97 9.20 13.21
CA ARG A 97 8.31 8.72 14.57
C ARG A 97 8.53 7.21 14.69
N GLY A 98 8.10 6.43 13.70
CA GLY A 98 8.25 4.98 13.72
C GLY A 98 9.36 4.51 12.78
N VAL A 99 9.78 3.26 12.96
CA VAL A 99 10.81 2.63 12.12
C VAL A 99 10.22 2.03 10.84
N GLY A 100 11.09 1.84 9.84
CA GLY A 100 10.74 1.11 8.63
C GLY A 100 9.91 1.89 7.61
N TYR A 101 9.67 3.18 7.83
CA TYR A 101 9.04 4.04 6.83
C TYR A 101 10.03 4.45 5.75
N VAL A 102 9.52 4.55 4.52
CA VAL A 102 10.27 4.98 3.35
C VAL A 102 9.44 5.98 2.55
N ARG A 103 10.13 6.95 1.94
CA ARG A 103 9.51 7.85 0.95
C ARG A 103 9.32 7.12 -0.37
N LEU A 104 8.31 7.56 -1.11
CA LEU A 104 7.98 7.00 -2.44
C LEU A 104 9.08 7.22 -3.49
N ASP A 105 9.92 8.24 -3.33
CA ASP A 105 11.04 8.55 -4.23
C ASP A 105 12.32 7.78 -3.88
N SER A 106 12.33 7.04 -2.76
CA SER A 106 13.51 6.30 -2.30
C SER A 106 13.80 5.06 -3.14
N LYS A 107 15.09 4.71 -3.28
CA LYS A 107 15.52 3.43 -3.90
C LYS A 107 14.92 2.22 -3.20
N LYS A 108 14.78 2.29 -1.86
CA LYS A 108 14.20 1.21 -1.05
C LYS A 108 12.73 0.97 -1.39
N TYR A 109 11.95 2.04 -1.56
CA TYR A 109 10.57 1.93 -2.03
C TYR A 109 10.51 1.28 -3.42
N LYS A 110 11.36 1.71 -4.37
CA LYS A 110 11.43 1.09 -5.71
C LYS A 110 11.71 -0.41 -5.62
N GLY A 111 12.65 -0.84 -4.78
CA GLY A 111 12.93 -2.26 -4.53
C GLY A 111 11.72 -3.03 -3.98
N TRP A 112 10.94 -2.40 -3.08
CA TRP A 112 9.68 -3.02 -2.61
C TRP A 112 8.64 -3.15 -3.70
N GLN A 113 8.57 -2.19 -4.63
CA GLN A 113 7.64 -2.28 -5.76
C GLN A 113 8.01 -3.41 -6.73
N VAL A 114 9.31 -3.68 -6.92
CA VAL A 114 9.77 -4.85 -7.69
C VAL A 114 9.28 -6.14 -7.03
N LEU A 115 9.46 -6.28 -5.71
CA LEU A 115 9.00 -7.46 -4.97
C LEU A 115 7.48 -7.64 -5.06
N ALA A 116 6.70 -6.57 -4.92
CA ALA A 116 5.25 -6.61 -5.07
C ALA A 116 4.84 -7.05 -6.49
N TYR A 117 5.56 -6.57 -7.50
CA TYR A 117 5.32 -6.93 -8.90
C TYR A 117 5.61 -8.41 -9.17
N GLU A 118 6.74 -8.95 -8.68
CA GLU A 118 7.10 -10.35 -8.86
C GLU A 118 6.03 -11.30 -8.29
N ASN A 119 5.56 -11.02 -7.08
CA ASN A 119 4.53 -11.81 -6.42
C ASN A 119 3.15 -11.68 -7.11
N CYS A 120 2.82 -10.50 -7.65
CA CYS A 120 1.57 -10.31 -8.40
C CYS A 120 1.62 -10.97 -9.79
N ARG A 121 2.75 -10.85 -10.49
CA ARG A 121 2.94 -11.32 -11.87
C ARG A 121 2.81 -12.82 -11.97
N GLY A 122 3.43 -13.56 -11.04
CA GLY A 122 3.40 -15.03 -11.07
C GLY A 122 1.98 -15.59 -11.09
N ARG A 123 1.12 -15.14 -10.16
CA ARG A 123 -0.22 -15.72 -9.99
C ARG A 123 -1.25 -15.22 -11.02
N GLN A 124 -1.24 -13.93 -11.36
CA GLN A 124 -2.19 -13.41 -12.36
C GLN A 124 -1.89 -13.93 -13.76
N LEU A 125 -0.61 -14.03 -14.13
CA LEU A 125 -0.21 -14.62 -15.40
C LEU A 125 -0.55 -16.11 -15.43
N PHE A 126 -0.18 -16.86 -14.39
CA PHE A 126 -0.49 -18.28 -14.28
C PHE A 126 -2.00 -18.55 -14.34
N LYS A 127 -2.81 -17.76 -13.61
CA LYS A 127 -4.27 -17.88 -13.67
C LYS A 127 -4.80 -17.68 -15.09
N ARG A 128 -4.28 -16.68 -15.81
CA ARG A 128 -4.67 -16.40 -17.20
C ARG A 128 -4.21 -17.51 -18.15
N GLU A 129 -3.03 -18.08 -17.92
CA GLU A 129 -2.52 -19.24 -18.68
C GLU A 129 -3.41 -20.47 -18.44
N CYS A 130 -3.82 -20.75 -17.20
CA CYS A 130 -4.78 -21.82 -16.89
C CYS A 130 -6.13 -21.60 -17.57
N GLU A 131 -6.69 -20.39 -17.52
CA GLU A 131 -7.96 -20.06 -18.19
C GLU A 131 -7.87 -20.29 -19.70
N LEU A 132 -6.77 -19.87 -20.33
CA LEU A 132 -6.52 -20.11 -21.76
C LEU A 132 -6.34 -21.61 -22.07
N TYR A 133 -5.68 -22.35 -21.17
CA TYR A 133 -5.50 -23.78 -21.30
C TYR A 133 -6.82 -24.55 -21.19
N GLU A 134 -7.69 -24.20 -20.24
CA GLU A 134 -9.03 -24.79 -20.12
C GLU A 134 -9.91 -24.46 -21.34
N GLN A 135 -9.84 -23.22 -21.84
CA GLN A 135 -10.52 -22.84 -23.09
C GLN A 135 -10.01 -23.67 -24.27
N TRP A 136 -8.70 -23.83 -24.39
CA TRP A 136 -8.10 -24.65 -25.45
C TRP A 136 -8.49 -26.13 -25.33
N LEU A 137 -8.51 -26.68 -24.11
CA LEU A 137 -8.98 -28.04 -23.82
C LEU A 137 -10.45 -28.23 -24.25
N ALA A 138 -11.33 -27.28 -23.93
CA ALA A 138 -12.73 -27.34 -24.31
C ALA A 138 -12.97 -27.27 -25.83
N THR A 139 -12.00 -26.76 -26.58
CA THR A 139 -12.04 -26.73 -28.05
C THR A 139 -11.43 -27.97 -28.72
N GLN A 140 -10.90 -28.92 -27.95
CA GLN A 140 -10.39 -30.16 -28.52
C GLN A 140 -11.54 -31.04 -29.02
N PRO A 141 -11.44 -31.62 -30.22
CA PRO A 141 -12.42 -32.58 -30.68
C PRO A 141 -12.42 -33.83 -29.77
N PRO A 142 -13.58 -34.48 -29.59
CA PRO A 142 -13.64 -35.73 -28.83
C PRO A 142 -12.75 -36.80 -29.48
N SER A 143 -12.12 -37.62 -28.63
CA SER A 143 -11.26 -38.74 -29.04
C SER A 143 -12.04 -39.90 -29.65
#